data_AF-A0A7K5JUH5-F1
#
_entry.id   AF-A0A7K5JUH5-F1
#
_cell.length_a   1.000
_cell.length_b   1.000
_cell.length_c   1.000
_cell.angle_alpha   90.00
_cell.angle_beta   90.00
_cell.angle_gamma   90.00
#
_symmetry.space_group_name_H-M   'P 1'
#
loop_
_entity.id
_entity.type
_entity.pdbx_description
1 polymer ?
#
loop_
_entity_poly.entity_id
_entity_poly.type
_entity_poly.pdbx_seq_one_letter_code
_entity_poly.pdbx_strand_id
1 'polypeptide(L)'
;TGDCGPLPNISHAEPTEDTKHKQSFSEGSTVRYVCITGYTKRPLLSDIIHCLTNSQWSHLQEFCGRNCPSPPYMPFAKISEDDQTQNFYPVNTTVKYICRPGFENTTDQLPTSTCLDNLKWSEVPELCRRKSCGIPASPEHGKVITDDHLLGAKATVVCDRG
;
A
#
# COMPACT_ATOMS: atom_id res chain seq x y z
N THR A 1 -32.67 2.62 -34.60
CA THR A 1 -31.41 2.91 -33.90
C THR A 1 -31.78 3.43 -32.54
N GLY A 2 -31.57 2.63 -31.50
CA GLY A 2 -32.04 2.98 -30.16
C GLY A 2 -30.86 3.33 -29.27
N ASP A 3 -30.89 4.53 -28.72
CA ASP A 3 -29.95 4.98 -27.72
C ASP A 3 -30.21 4.27 -26.38
N CYS A 4 -29.16 4.04 -25.61
CA CYS A 4 -29.34 3.68 -24.21
C CYS A 4 -29.86 4.87 -23.41
N GLY A 5 -30.78 4.58 -22.50
CA GLY A 5 -31.32 5.57 -21.58
C GLY A 5 -30.33 5.97 -20.47
N PRO A 6 -30.83 6.52 -19.36
CA PRO A 6 -30.02 6.94 -18.23
C PRO A 6 -29.12 5.82 -17.70
N LEU A 7 -28.02 6.23 -17.10
CA LEU A 7 -27.02 5.34 -16.53
C LEU A 7 -27.58 4.54 -15.34
N PRO A 8 -27.32 3.22 -15.27
CA PRO A 8 -27.78 2.40 -14.15
C PRO A 8 -27.04 2.74 -12.86
N ASN A 9 -27.68 2.51 -11.72
CA ASN A 9 -27.01 2.63 -10.44
C ASN A 9 -26.07 1.44 -10.22
N ILE A 10 -24.81 1.70 -9.87
CA ILE A 10 -23.79 0.68 -9.61
C ILE A 10 -23.35 0.77 -8.14
N SER A 11 -23.30 -0.37 -7.45
CA SER A 11 -22.92 -0.43 -6.03
C SER A 11 -21.59 0.28 -5.76
N HIS A 12 -21.62 1.30 -4.91
CA HIS A 12 -20.45 2.04 -4.45
C HIS A 12 -19.63 2.73 -5.56
N ALA A 13 -20.27 3.04 -6.68
CA ALA A 13 -19.64 3.73 -7.79
C ALA A 13 -20.55 4.83 -8.37
N GLU A 14 -19.95 5.86 -8.95
CA GLU A 14 -20.67 6.91 -9.67
C GLU A 14 -20.07 7.14 -11.07
N PRO A 15 -20.86 7.56 -12.07
CA PRO A 15 -20.32 7.94 -13.37
C PRO A 15 -19.39 9.15 -13.26
N THR A 16 -18.47 9.29 -14.20
CA THR A 16 -17.63 10.49 -14.31
C THR A 16 -18.48 11.75 -14.57
N GLU A 17 -18.04 12.91 -14.08
CA GLU A 17 -18.80 14.16 -14.13
C GLU A 17 -19.23 14.58 -15.55
N ASP A 18 -18.46 14.23 -16.58
CA ASP A 18 -18.77 14.50 -17.98
C ASP A 18 -19.92 13.64 -18.55
N THR A 19 -20.27 12.54 -17.88
CA THR A 19 -21.35 11.62 -18.28
C THR A 19 -22.50 11.57 -17.29
N LYS A 20 -22.28 11.94 -16.03
CA LYS A 20 -23.23 11.86 -14.91
C LYS A 20 -24.59 12.50 -15.17
N HIS A 21 -24.62 13.62 -15.91
CA HIS A 21 -25.85 14.36 -16.19
C HIS A 21 -26.47 14.06 -17.56
N LYS A 22 -25.87 13.17 -18.36
CA LYS A 22 -26.40 12.80 -19.68
C LYS A 22 -27.57 11.83 -19.53
N GLN A 23 -28.62 12.03 -20.33
CA GLN A 23 -29.85 11.23 -20.29
C GLN A 23 -29.96 10.22 -21.43
N SER A 24 -29.15 10.35 -22.48
CA SER A 24 -29.15 9.47 -23.66
C SER A 24 -27.73 9.22 -24.13
N PHE A 25 -27.46 7.99 -24.57
CA PHE A 25 -26.15 7.56 -25.05
C PHE A 25 -26.32 6.75 -26.33
N SER A 26 -25.62 7.13 -27.39
CA SER A 26 -25.69 6.41 -28.66
C SER A 26 -25.19 4.98 -28.51
N GLU A 27 -25.70 4.07 -29.34
CA GLU A 27 -25.22 2.70 -29.45
C GLU A 27 -23.68 2.64 -29.57
N GLY A 28 -23.05 1.72 -28.84
CA GLY A 28 -21.59 1.60 -28.78
C GLY A 28 -20.89 2.59 -27.84
N SER A 29 -21.62 3.55 -27.25
CA SER A 29 -21.06 4.44 -26.21
C SER A 29 -20.53 3.65 -25.02
N THR A 30 -19.45 4.14 -24.44
CA THR A 30 -18.88 3.59 -23.21
C THR A 30 -18.85 4.66 -22.13
N VAL A 31 -19.14 4.25 -20.90
CA VAL A 31 -19.13 5.16 -19.75
C VAL A 31 -18.31 4.54 -18.63
N ARG A 32 -17.38 5.33 -18.09
CA ARG A 32 -16.56 4.94 -16.95
C ARG A 32 -17.24 5.34 -15.65
N TYR A 33 -17.21 4.43 -14.69
CA TYR A 33 -17.59 4.67 -13.31
C TYR A 33 -16.34 4.77 -12.44
N VAL A 34 -16.41 5.58 -11.40
CA VAL A 34 -15.38 5.74 -10.39
C VAL A 34 -15.94 5.31 -9.04
N CYS A 35 -15.11 4.70 -8.20
CA CYS A 35 -15.54 4.34 -6.86
C CYS A 35 -15.78 5.59 -6.01
N ILE A 36 -16.87 5.57 -5.24
CA ILE A 36 -17.17 6.66 -4.31
C ILE A 36 -16.15 6.70 -3.16
N THR A 37 -16.15 7.80 -2.39
CA THR A 37 -15.25 7.98 -1.25
C THR A 37 -15.31 6.79 -0.27
N GLY A 38 -14.14 6.27 0.10
CA GLY A 38 -14.00 5.12 1.01
C GLY A 38 -14.04 3.75 0.32
N TYR A 39 -14.17 3.72 -1.01
CA TYR A 39 -14.08 2.52 -1.84
C TYR A 39 -12.94 2.63 -2.84
N THR A 40 -12.42 1.49 -3.29
CA THR A 40 -11.34 1.40 -4.27
C THR A 40 -11.69 0.35 -5.31
N LYS A 41 -11.26 0.59 -6.55
CA LYS A 41 -11.43 -0.35 -7.65
C LYS A 41 -10.65 -1.64 -7.36
N ARG A 42 -11.35 -2.76 -7.36
CA ARG A 42 -10.78 -4.09 -7.29
C ARG A 42 -9.97 -4.36 -8.56
N PRO A 43 -8.76 -4.93 -8.44
CA PRO A 43 -7.96 -5.32 -9.60
C PRO A 43 -8.74 -6.27 -10.50
N LEU A 44 -8.44 -6.25 -11.81
CA LEU A 44 -9.00 -7.14 -12.83
C LEU A 44 -10.49 -6.95 -13.17
N LEU A 45 -11.24 -6.19 -12.39
CA LEU A 45 -12.65 -5.90 -12.69
C LEU A 45 -12.79 -4.64 -13.56
N SER A 46 -13.75 -4.68 -14.49
CA SER A 46 -14.08 -3.55 -15.36
C SER A 46 -14.85 -2.47 -14.60
N ASP A 47 -14.50 -1.22 -14.86
CA ASP A 47 -15.20 -0.01 -14.41
C ASP A 47 -15.91 0.70 -15.56
N ILE A 48 -16.07 0.02 -16.71
CA ILE A 48 -16.64 0.59 -17.94
C ILE A 48 -17.89 -0.18 -18.32
N ILE A 49 -19.00 0.53 -18.48
CA ILE A 49 -20.26 0.00 -19.01
C ILE A 49 -20.41 0.36 -20.49
N HIS A 50 -21.04 -0.51 -21.26
CA HIS A 50 -21.22 -0.36 -22.70
C HIS A 50 -22.71 -0.26 -23.05
N CYS A 51 -23.06 0.68 -23.93
CA CYS A 51 -24.37 0.71 -24.56
C CYS A 51 -24.41 -0.29 -25.71
N LEU A 52 -25.21 -1.35 -25.56
CA LEU A 52 -25.32 -2.45 -26.50
C LEU A 52 -26.31 -2.13 -27.64
N THR A 53 -26.26 -2.93 -28.71
CA THR A 53 -27.09 -2.75 -29.92
C THR A 53 -28.59 -2.96 -29.72
N ASN A 54 -28.98 -3.53 -28.58
CA ASN A 54 -30.36 -3.70 -28.15
C ASN A 54 -30.84 -2.56 -27.23
N SER A 55 -30.12 -1.43 -27.20
CA SER A 55 -30.42 -0.27 -26.34
C SER A 55 -30.41 -0.58 -24.84
N GLN A 56 -29.65 -1.61 -24.44
CA GLN A 56 -29.44 -1.97 -23.05
C GLN A 56 -27.99 -1.72 -22.64
N TRP A 57 -27.80 -1.40 -21.38
CA TRP A 57 -26.46 -1.34 -20.79
C TRP A 57 -25.91 -2.74 -20.52
N SER A 58 -24.62 -2.94 -20.76
CA SER A 58 -23.92 -4.17 -20.37
C SER A 58 -23.92 -4.37 -18.86
N HIS A 59 -23.77 -5.62 -18.41
CA HIS A 59 -23.64 -5.90 -17.00
C HIS A 59 -22.25 -5.51 -16.47
N LEU A 60 -22.20 -4.83 -15.31
CA LEU A 60 -20.98 -4.58 -14.55
C LEU A 60 -21.01 -5.40 -13.26
N GLN A 61 -19.96 -6.19 -13.03
CA GLN A 61 -19.74 -6.82 -11.73
C GLN A 61 -19.36 -5.75 -10.69
N GLU A 62 -19.65 -6.00 -9.41
CA GLU A 62 -19.24 -5.12 -8.31
C GLU A 62 -17.72 -4.97 -8.25
N PHE A 63 -17.22 -3.88 -8.84
CA PHE A 63 -15.80 -3.62 -8.97
C PHE A 63 -15.27 -2.69 -7.87
N CYS A 64 -16.12 -2.04 -7.09
CA CYS A 64 -15.71 -1.21 -5.96
C CYS A 64 -15.78 -2.01 -4.66
N GLY A 65 -14.71 -1.97 -3.86
CA GLY A 65 -14.65 -2.62 -2.55
C GLY A 65 -14.01 -1.72 -1.51
N ARG A 66 -14.29 -2.01 -0.24
CA ARG A 66 -13.54 -1.41 0.87
C ARG A 66 -12.23 -2.18 1.06
N ASN A 67 -11.18 -1.48 1.41
CA ASN A 67 -9.87 -2.05 1.69
C ASN A 67 -9.22 -1.29 2.86
N CYS A 68 -8.15 -1.87 3.40
CA CYS A 68 -7.25 -1.08 4.22
C CYS A 68 -6.54 -0.03 3.36
N PRO A 69 -6.11 1.09 3.97
CA PRO A 69 -5.24 2.05 3.28
C PRO A 69 -3.92 1.40 2.87
N SER A 70 -3.05 2.14 2.19
CA SER A 70 -1.67 1.69 1.96
C SER A 70 -1.03 1.21 3.27
N PRO A 71 -0.27 0.10 3.27
CA PRO A 71 0.30 -0.42 4.50
C PRO A 71 1.20 0.59 5.21
N PRO A 72 1.24 0.58 6.55
CA PRO A 72 1.91 1.61 7.32
C PRO A 72 3.41 1.64 7.04
N TYR A 73 3.98 2.85 7.00
CA TYR A 73 5.42 3.04 6.89
C TYR A 73 6.13 2.65 8.19
N MET A 74 7.19 1.85 8.10
CA MET A 74 8.03 1.49 9.23
C MET A 74 9.46 2.05 9.08
N PRO A 75 10.05 2.68 10.12
CA PRO A 75 11.44 3.15 10.07
C PRO A 75 12.47 2.03 9.97
N PHE A 76 12.15 0.84 10.48
CA PHE A 76 13.06 -0.31 10.54
C PHE A 76 12.87 -1.32 9.40
N ALA A 77 11.75 -1.25 8.67
CA ALA A 77 11.42 -2.19 7.60
C ALA A 77 10.64 -1.53 6.45
N LYS A 78 10.71 -2.14 5.26
CA LYS A 78 9.94 -1.78 4.07
C LYS A 78 9.02 -2.94 3.67
N ILE A 79 7.91 -2.66 3.03
CA ILE A 79 7.03 -3.69 2.46
C ILE A 79 7.83 -4.52 1.43
N SER A 80 7.55 -5.81 1.31
CA SER A 80 8.14 -6.68 0.29
C SER A 80 7.87 -6.17 -1.13
N GLU A 81 8.71 -6.53 -2.11
CA GLU A 81 8.52 -6.08 -3.49
C GLU A 81 7.22 -6.64 -4.09
N ASP A 82 6.89 -7.90 -3.76
CA ASP A 82 5.66 -8.56 -4.19
C ASP A 82 4.41 -7.79 -3.70
N ASP A 83 4.39 -7.42 -2.41
CA ASP A 83 3.25 -6.75 -1.78
C ASP A 83 3.15 -5.24 -2.11
N GLN A 84 4.23 -4.63 -2.63
CA GLN A 84 4.25 -3.22 -3.04
C GLN A 84 3.47 -2.96 -4.34
N THR A 85 3.26 -3.99 -5.17
CA THR A 85 2.58 -3.84 -6.46
C THR A 85 1.05 -3.75 -6.34
N GLN A 86 0.52 -4.06 -5.16
CA GLN A 86 -0.91 -4.14 -4.90
C GLN A 86 -1.49 -2.76 -4.56
N ASN A 87 -2.63 -2.40 -5.16
CA ASN A 87 -3.35 -1.15 -4.88
C ASN A 87 -4.68 -1.37 -4.15
N PHE A 88 -4.99 -2.62 -3.80
CA PHE A 88 -6.25 -3.00 -3.18
C PHE A 88 -6.04 -4.10 -2.14
N TYR A 89 -6.19 -3.76 -0.86
CA TYR A 89 -5.93 -4.65 0.28
C TYR A 89 -7.23 -5.02 1.03
N PRO A 90 -8.00 -6.02 0.57
CA PRO A 90 -9.21 -6.44 1.26
C PRO A 90 -8.91 -6.95 2.67
N VAL A 91 -9.93 -7.06 3.49
CA VAL A 91 -9.85 -7.69 4.82
C VAL A 91 -9.18 -9.07 4.72
N ASN A 92 -8.36 -9.41 5.69
CA ASN A 92 -7.48 -10.58 5.77
C ASN A 92 -6.27 -10.59 4.82
N THR A 93 -6.07 -9.55 4.00
CA THR A 93 -4.79 -9.40 3.26
C THR A 93 -3.65 -9.24 4.25
N THR A 94 -2.58 -10.01 4.06
CA THR A 94 -1.38 -9.92 4.89
C THR A 94 -0.20 -9.51 4.02
N VAL A 95 0.47 -8.42 4.40
CA VAL A 95 1.68 -7.95 3.75
C VAL A 95 2.90 -8.28 4.60
N LYS A 96 4.02 -8.53 3.95
CA LYS A 96 5.31 -8.82 4.57
C LYS A 96 6.21 -7.59 4.54
N TYR A 97 7.01 -7.46 5.59
CA TYR A 97 8.02 -6.45 5.72
C TYR A 97 9.42 -7.08 5.69
N ILE A 98 10.35 -6.37 5.06
CA ILE A 98 11.76 -6.71 4.93
C ILE A 98 12.56 -5.61 5.63
N CYS A 99 13.53 -6.00 6.46
CA CYS A 99 14.35 -5.03 7.18
C CYS A 99 15.06 -4.06 6.22
N ARG A 100 15.08 -2.79 6.59
CA ARG A 100 15.79 -1.75 5.83
C ARG A 100 17.31 -1.95 5.95
N PRO A 101 18.10 -1.39 5.01
CA PRO A 101 19.56 -1.38 5.15
C PRO A 101 20.00 -0.85 6.51
N GLY A 102 20.96 -1.53 7.14
CA GLY A 102 21.41 -1.22 8.50
C GLY A 102 20.56 -1.83 9.62
N PHE A 103 19.45 -2.51 9.28
CA PHE A 103 18.68 -3.35 10.20
C PHE A 103 18.82 -4.82 9.84
N GLU A 104 18.64 -5.69 10.82
CA GLU A 104 18.61 -7.14 10.67
C GLU A 104 17.50 -7.77 11.50
N ASN A 105 16.97 -8.87 11.00
CA ASN A 105 16.03 -9.70 11.75
C ASN A 105 16.82 -10.82 12.43
N THR A 106 16.74 -10.90 13.75
CA THR A 106 17.40 -11.94 14.55
C THR A 106 16.48 -13.12 14.86
N THR A 107 15.28 -13.13 14.28
CA THR A 107 14.27 -14.17 14.44
C THR A 107 14.01 -14.87 13.12
N ASP A 108 13.44 -16.08 13.18
CA ASP A 108 13.04 -16.84 11.98
C ASP A 108 11.73 -16.32 11.35
N GLN A 109 11.07 -15.34 11.98
CA GLN A 109 9.77 -14.81 11.55
C GLN A 109 9.94 -13.46 10.86
N LEU A 110 9.33 -13.29 9.69
CA LEU A 110 9.26 -11.97 9.05
C LEU A 110 8.22 -11.09 9.74
N PRO A 111 8.46 -9.77 9.88
CA PRO A 111 7.42 -8.86 10.32
C PRO A 111 6.30 -8.79 9.28
N THR A 112 5.07 -8.98 9.72
CA THR A 112 3.88 -8.96 8.88
C THR A 112 2.81 -8.05 9.46
N SER A 113 1.90 -7.59 8.61
CA SER A 113 0.70 -6.87 9.02
C SER A 113 -0.50 -7.34 8.22
N THR A 114 -1.63 -7.50 8.90
CA THR A 114 -2.86 -8.02 8.31
C THR A 114 -3.94 -6.95 8.34
N CYS A 115 -4.67 -6.78 7.24
CA CYS A 115 -5.83 -5.92 7.16
C CYS A 115 -7.00 -6.53 7.95
N LEU A 116 -7.41 -5.87 9.03
CA LEU A 116 -8.45 -6.34 9.94
C LEU A 116 -9.86 -5.94 9.45
N ASP A 117 -10.91 -6.53 10.05
CA ASP A 117 -12.31 -6.26 9.71
C ASP A 117 -12.71 -4.77 9.86
N ASN A 118 -12.01 -4.04 10.73
CA ASN A 118 -12.20 -2.60 10.93
C ASN A 118 -11.48 -1.73 9.88
N LEU A 119 -10.92 -2.33 8.82
CA LEU A 119 -10.16 -1.69 7.75
C LEU A 119 -8.90 -0.97 8.25
N LYS A 120 -8.32 -1.47 9.34
CA LYS A 120 -7.02 -1.04 9.85
C LYS A 120 -6.03 -2.19 9.76
N TRP A 121 -4.78 -1.83 9.56
CA TRP A 121 -3.66 -2.77 9.63
C TRP A 121 -3.42 -3.19 11.09
N SER A 122 -3.11 -4.46 11.29
CA SER A 122 -2.60 -4.95 12.58
C SER A 122 -1.22 -4.33 12.88
N GLU A 123 -0.86 -4.29 14.16
CA GLU A 123 0.46 -3.85 14.59
C GLU A 123 1.57 -4.63 13.87
N VAL A 124 2.61 -3.90 13.43
CA VAL A 124 3.79 -4.50 12.80
C VAL A 124 4.77 -4.88 13.91
N PRO A 125 5.12 -6.16 14.10
CA PRO A 125 6.03 -6.55 15.16
C PRO A 125 7.45 -6.00 14.88
N GLU A 126 8.10 -5.47 15.92
CA GLU A 126 9.46 -4.92 15.82
C GLU A 126 10.54 -6.02 15.79
N LEU A 127 10.58 -6.79 14.70
CA LEU A 127 11.53 -7.89 14.52
C LEU A 127 12.86 -7.43 13.88
N CYS A 128 12.89 -6.23 13.28
CA CYS A 128 14.11 -5.67 12.71
C CYS A 128 14.85 -4.81 13.74
N ARG A 129 16.04 -5.23 14.13
CA ARG A 129 16.93 -4.51 15.05
C ARG A 129 18.06 -3.82 14.30
N ARG A 130 18.60 -2.76 14.89
CA ARG A 130 19.76 -2.04 14.33
C ARG A 130 20.96 -2.99 14.30
N LYS A 131 21.64 -3.07 13.15
CA LYS A 131 22.89 -3.81 13.02
C LYS A 131 23.97 -3.16 13.87
N SER A 132 24.89 -3.98 14.38
CA SER A 132 26.12 -3.48 14.99
C SER A 132 27.13 -3.08 13.90
N CYS A 133 27.75 -1.91 14.06
CA CYS A 133 28.90 -1.46 13.29
C CYS A 133 30.21 -2.11 13.76
N GLY A 134 30.17 -2.88 14.86
CA GLY A 134 31.35 -3.39 15.53
C GLY A 134 32.01 -2.34 16.43
N ILE A 135 32.87 -2.81 17.34
CA ILE A 135 33.65 -1.93 18.20
C ILE A 135 34.73 -1.26 17.34
N PRO A 136 34.78 0.08 17.25
CA PRO A 136 35.83 0.76 16.52
C PRO A 136 37.20 0.45 17.12
N ALA A 137 38.21 0.26 16.27
CA ALA A 137 39.58 0.09 16.75
C ALA A 137 40.04 1.35 17.50
N SER A 138 40.72 1.16 18.63
CA SER A 138 41.33 2.28 19.35
C SER A 138 42.56 2.79 18.58
N PRO A 139 42.74 4.11 18.47
CA PRO A 139 43.95 4.68 17.88
C PRO A 139 45.18 4.40 18.75
N GLU A 140 46.38 4.44 18.16
CA GLU A 140 47.66 4.08 18.80
C GLU A 140 47.99 4.93 20.05
N HIS A 141 47.54 6.19 20.08
CA HIS A 141 47.72 7.14 21.19
C HIS A 141 46.41 7.84 21.55
N GLY A 142 45.36 7.05 21.78
CA GLY A 142 44.09 7.57 22.23
C GLY A 142 43.06 6.49 22.47
N LYS A 143 41.85 6.92 22.77
CA LYS A 143 40.73 6.05 23.09
C LYS A 143 39.47 6.45 22.35
N VAL A 144 38.63 5.46 22.08
CA VAL A 144 37.29 5.66 21.53
C VAL A 144 36.29 5.55 22.68
N ILE A 145 35.46 6.58 22.84
CA ILE A 145 34.38 6.64 23.83
C ILE A 145 33.05 6.56 23.06
N THR A 146 32.22 5.58 23.38
CA THR A 146 30.90 5.42 22.77
C THR A 146 29.97 4.65 23.71
N ASP A 147 28.68 4.96 23.67
CA ASP A 147 27.67 4.32 24.53
C ASP A 147 27.14 3.01 23.94
N ASP A 148 27.04 2.94 22.61
CA ASP A 148 26.73 1.72 21.87
C ASP A 148 27.48 1.68 20.52
N HIS A 149 27.30 0.60 19.77
CA HIS A 149 27.90 0.40 18.44
C HIS A 149 26.84 0.10 17.38
N LEU A 150 25.59 0.47 17.61
CA LEU A 150 24.49 0.15 16.70
C LEU A 150 24.41 1.18 15.56
N LEU A 151 23.64 0.87 14.52
CA LEU A 151 23.35 1.84 13.46
C LEU A 151 22.91 3.20 14.04
N GLY A 152 23.61 4.26 13.64
CA GLY A 152 23.35 5.63 14.10
C GLY A 152 24.10 6.05 15.38
N ALA A 153 24.83 5.13 16.02
CA ALA A 153 25.73 5.44 17.13
C ALA A 153 26.79 6.47 16.73
N LYS A 154 27.25 7.25 17.71
CA LYS A 154 28.36 8.18 17.55
C LYS A 154 29.45 7.87 18.56
N ALA A 155 30.66 7.69 18.06
CA ALA A 155 31.84 7.51 18.87
C ALA A 155 32.68 8.79 18.89
N THR A 156 33.23 9.13 20.06
CA THR A 156 34.15 10.25 20.25
C THR A 156 35.56 9.72 20.42
N VAL A 157 36.49 10.20 19.60
CA VAL A 157 37.90 9.84 19.71
C VAL A 157 38.60 10.89 20.58
N VAL A 158 39.33 10.43 21.60
CA VAL A 158 40.09 11.28 22.53
C VAL A 158 41.55 10.87 22.47
N CYS A 159 42.43 11.80 22.10
CA CYS A 159 43.87 11.56 22.10
C CYS A 159 44.44 11.57 23.53
N ASP A 160 45.49 10.80 23.73
CA ASP A 160 46.29 10.87 24.95
C ASP A 160 46.99 12.23 25.07
N ARG A 161 47.30 12.65 26.30
CA ARG A 161 48.06 13.88 26.53
C ARG A 161 49.52 13.66 26.13
N GLY A 162 50.03 14.53 25.25
CA GLY A 162 51.42 14.57 24.81
C GLY A 162 51.69 15.86 24.05
#